data_AF-A0A2A4M0X1-F1
#
_entry.id   AF-A0A2A4M0X1-F1
#
_cell.length_a   1.000
_cell.length_b   1.000
_cell.length_c   1.000
_cell.angle_alpha   90.00
_cell.angle_beta   90.00
_cell.angle_gamma   90.00
#
_symmetry.space_group_name_H-M   'P 1'
#
loop_
_entity.id
_entity.type
_entity.pdbx_description
1 polymer ?
#
loop_
_entity_poly.entity_id
_entity_poly.type
_entity_poly.pdbx_seq_one_letter_code
_entity_poly.pdbx_strand_id
1 'polypeptide(L)' 'QGGTFTLNNTGVLGSITSQPLINPPQAAILTTESIGPSG' A
#
# COMPACT_ATOMS: atom_id res chain seq x y z
N GLN A 1 8.44 16.75 8.13
CA GLN A 1 8.13 15.37 8.56
C GLN A 1 6.93 15.43 9.49
N GLY A 2 5.92 14.57 9.31
CA GLY A 2 4.63 14.63 10.02
C GLY A 2 3.45 14.09 9.21
N GLY A 3 3.67 13.12 8.31
CA GLY A 3 2.60 12.57 7.48
C GLY A 3 1.65 11.71 8.29
N THR A 4 0.34 11.91 8.12
CA THR A 4 -0.72 11.15 8.81
C THR A 4 -1.02 9.81 8.12
N PHE A 5 -0.75 9.72 6.82
CA PHE A 5 -1.04 8.56 5.97
C PHE A 5 0.15 8.21 5.07
N THR A 6 0.29 6.92 4.74
CA THR A 6 1.23 6.42 3.73
C THR A 6 0.48 5.76 2.57
N LEU A 7 0.92 6.03 1.34
CA LEU A 7 0.52 5.30 0.14
C LEU A 7 1.70 4.45 -0.35
N ASN A 8 1.51 3.14 -0.50
CA ASN A 8 2.55 2.21 -0.96
C ASN A 8 2.09 1.44 -2.20
N ASN A 9 2.71 1.73 -3.35
CA ASN A 9 2.38 1.06 -4.60
C ASN A 9 3.17 -0.25 -4.77
N THR A 10 2.72 -1.33 -4.11
CA THR A 10 3.33 -2.67 -4.22
C THR A 10 3.05 -3.31 -5.59
N GLY A 11 2.01 -2.84 -6.30
CA GLY A 11 1.65 -3.29 -7.64
C GLY A 11 2.72 -3.10 -8.71
N VAL A 12 3.66 -2.15 -8.53
CA VAL A 12 4.83 -1.99 -9.42
C VAL A 12 5.76 -3.21 -9.37
N LEU A 13 5.69 -4.01 -8.31
CA LEU A 13 6.44 -5.26 -8.13
C LEU A 13 5.60 -6.50 -8.42
N GLY A 14 4.37 -6.34 -8.94
CA GLY A 14 3.47 -7.45 -9.26
C GLY A 14 2.69 -8.00 -8.08
N SER A 15 2.61 -7.29 -6.95
CA SER A 15 1.78 -7.70 -5.82
C SER A 15 0.30 -7.78 -6.22
N ILE A 16 -0.44 -8.77 -5.72
CA ILE A 16 -1.89 -8.94 -5.94
C ILE A 16 -2.70 -8.93 -4.63
N THR A 17 -2.01 -8.94 -3.48
CA THR A 17 -2.59 -8.86 -2.15
C THR A 17 -1.52 -8.38 -1.18
N SER A 18 -1.89 -7.50 -0.25
CA SER A 18 -0.99 -6.96 0.77
C SER A 18 -1.66 -6.92 2.14
N GLN A 19 -0.85 -7.09 3.18
CA GLN A 19 -1.24 -6.83 4.57
C GLN A 19 -0.21 -5.89 5.19
N PRO A 20 -0.33 -4.57 4.95
CA PRO A 20 0.67 -3.62 5.37
C PRO A 20 0.61 -3.37 6.89
N LEU A 21 1.78 -3.16 7.49
CA LEU A 21 1.91 -2.74 8.88
C LEU A 21 1.92 -1.21 8.97
N ILE A 22 1.04 -0.66 9.82
CA ILE A 22 1.06 0.77 10.14
C ILE A 22 2.30 1.06 10.98
N ASN A 23 3.09 2.05 10.58
CA ASN A 23 4.24 2.54 11.35
C ASN A 23 3.82 3.74 12.20
N PRO A 24 3.75 3.64 13.54
CA PRO A 24 3.45 4.78 14.39
C PRO A 24 4.45 5.93 14.15
N PRO A 25 4.01 7.20 14.15
CA PRO A 25 2.69 7.70 14.57
C PRO A 25 1.64 7.81 13.45
N GLN A 26 1.80 7.14 12.31
CA GLN A 26 0.83 7.23 11.20
C GLN A 26 -0.52 6.60 11.58
N ALA A 27 -1.61 7.15 11.06
CA ALA A 27 -2.95 6.67 11.33
C ALA A 27 -3.34 5.50 10.40
N ALA A 28 -2.85 5.50 9.16
CA ALA A 28 -3.10 4.40 8.23
C ALA A 28 -2.06 4.32 7.10
N ILE A 29 -2.00 3.14 6.49
CA ILE A 29 -1.29 2.86 5.25
C ILE A 29 -2.25 2.21 4.26
N LEU A 30 -2.22 2.67 3.02
CA LEU A 30 -2.98 2.08 1.92
C LEU A 30 -2.00 1.53 0.88
N THR A 31 -2.23 0.27 0.46
CA THR A 31 -1.50 -0.36 -0.64
C THR A 31 -2.34 -0.40 -1.91
N THR A 32 -1.67 -0.35 -3.06
CA THR A 32 -2.28 -0.64 -4.35
C THR A 32 -1.61 -1.85 -4.98
N GLU A 33 -2.41 -2.74 -5.54
CA GLU A 33 -1.95 -3.97 -6.17
C GLU A 33 -1.74 -3.78 -7.68
N SER A 34 -1.13 -4.77 -8.33
CA SER A 34 -0.85 -4.76 -9.75
C SER A 34 -2.16 -4.74 -10.54
N ILE A 35 -2.20 -3.90 -11.55
CA ILE A 35 -3.32 -3.83 -12.49
C ILE A 35 -3.08 -4.91 -13.55
N GLY A 36 -3.43 -6.15 -13.20
CA GLY A 36 -3.50 -7.27 -14.13
C GLY A 36 -4.82 -7.30 -14.89
N PRO A 37 -4.95 -8.10 -15.96
CA PRO A 37 -6.24 -8.31 -16.60
C PRO A 37 -7.20 -8.83 -15.53
N SER A 38 -8.28 -8.09 -15.27
CA SER A 38 -9.47 -8.66 -14.65
C SER A 38 -9.90 -9.82 -15.55
N GLY A 39 -9.86 -11.05 -15.04
CA GLY A 39 -10.51 -12.16 -15.72
C GLY A 39 -11.93 -11.78 -16.13
#